data_AF-V4HWQ8-F1
#
_entry.id   AF-V4HWQ8-F1
#
_cell.length_a   1.000
_cell.length_b   1.000
_cell.length_c   1.000
_cell.angle_alpha   90.00
_cell.angle_beta   90.00
_cell.angle_gamma   90.00
#
_symmetry.space_group_name_H-M   'P 1'
#
loop_
_entity.id
_entity.type
_entity.pdbx_description
1 polymer ?
#
loop_
_entity_poly.entity_id
_entity_poly.type
_entity_poly.pdbx_seq_one_letter_code
_entity_poly.pdbx_strand_id
1 'polypeptide(L)'
;AQAMGIDTRGLSDAVIAGALSEKIAWLRQQVGITFGLKEMGVQLEDLPGFSRTAGMDPCLATNPRKATLAEIEAIFRGAYQMTAKGEVPREKMPPAPSEPPAPSEKKGQTRSPDNLGHRIVIPLG
;
A
#
# COMPACT_ATOMS: atom_id res chain seq x y z
N ALA A 1 -3.94 10.84 -7.21
CA ALA A 1 -3.57 12.22 -6.84
C ALA A 1 -4.57 13.26 -7.34
N GLN A 2 -4.83 13.36 -8.65
CA GLN A 2 -5.80 14.33 -9.20
C GLN A 2 -7.18 14.29 -8.55
N ALA A 3 -7.74 13.09 -8.33
CA ALA A 3 -9.02 12.91 -7.66
C ALA A 3 -9.07 13.46 -6.21
N MET A 4 -7.91 13.62 -5.55
CA MET A 4 -7.78 14.24 -4.23
C MET A 4 -7.48 15.75 -4.31
N GLY A 5 -7.63 16.35 -5.50
CA GLY A 5 -7.43 17.78 -5.74
C GLY A 5 -5.96 18.21 -5.85
N ILE A 6 -5.04 17.27 -6.09
CA ILE A 6 -3.61 17.57 -6.27
C ILE A 6 -3.36 17.84 -7.77
N ASP A 7 -2.84 19.02 -8.10
CA ASP A 7 -2.37 19.32 -9.44
C ASP A 7 -1.07 18.54 -9.72
N THR A 8 -1.10 17.66 -10.71
CA THR A 8 0.02 16.77 -11.04
C THR A 8 0.80 17.22 -12.27
N ARG A 9 0.41 18.33 -12.92
CA ARG A 9 0.99 18.74 -14.21
C ARG A 9 2.46 19.13 -14.01
N GLY A 10 3.34 18.50 -14.79
CA GLY A 10 4.78 18.78 -14.77
C GLY A 10 5.52 18.26 -13.52
N LEU A 11 4.87 17.48 -12.65
CA LEU A 11 5.50 16.88 -11.47
C LEU A 11 5.98 15.45 -11.77
N SER A 12 7.05 15.02 -11.10
CA SER A 12 7.51 13.63 -11.15
C SER A 12 6.67 12.72 -10.24
N ASP A 13 6.68 11.41 -10.51
CA ASP A 13 5.94 10.43 -9.71
C ASP A 13 6.32 10.47 -8.22
N ALA A 14 7.61 10.68 -7.91
CA ALA A 14 8.09 10.80 -6.54
C ALA A 14 7.48 12.02 -5.83
N VAL A 15 7.39 13.17 -6.51
CA VAL A 15 6.77 14.38 -5.96
C VAL A 15 5.27 14.17 -5.79
N ILE A 16 4.62 13.54 -6.76
CA ILE A 16 3.19 13.23 -6.71
C ILE A 16 2.87 12.28 -5.54
N ALA A 17 3.69 11.25 -5.33
CA ALA A 17 3.54 10.30 -4.24
C ALA A 17 3.72 10.96 -2.86
N GLY A 18 4.69 11.87 -2.73
CA GLY A 18 4.88 12.69 -1.53
C GLY A 18 3.66 13.56 -1.23
N ALA A 19 3.22 14.36 -2.20
CA ALA A 19 2.04 15.22 -2.07
C ALA A 19 0.76 14.42 -1.75
N LEU A 20 0.60 13.24 -2.34
CA LEU A 20 -0.52 12.35 -2.05
C LEU A 20 -0.48 11.84 -0.61
N SER A 21 0.69 11.44 -0.13
CA SER A 21 0.88 10.96 1.25
C SER A 21 0.55 12.05 2.27
N GLU A 22 1.01 13.28 2.04
CA GLU A 22 0.67 14.45 2.87
C GLU A 22 -0.83 14.75 2.84
N LYS A 23 -1.47 14.70 1.68
CA LYS A 23 -2.91 14.95 1.56
C LYS A 23 -3.75 13.89 2.29
N ILE A 24 -3.33 12.62 2.27
CA ILE A 24 -3.95 11.55 3.05
C ILE A 24 -3.77 11.78 4.55
N ALA A 25 -2.56 12.16 5.00
CA ALA A 25 -2.30 12.48 6.40
C ALA A 25 -3.16 13.67 6.88
N TRP A 26 -3.27 14.72 6.06
CA TRP A 26 -4.15 15.86 6.34
C TRP A 26 -5.61 15.44 6.42
N LEU A 27 -6.12 14.68 5.45
CA LEU A 27 -7.52 14.22 5.44
C LEU A 27 -7.83 13.41 6.72
N ARG A 28 -6.92 12.51 7.08
CA ARG A 28 -7.02 11.69 8.27
C ARG A 28 -7.17 12.54 9.55
N GLN A 29 -6.41 13.63 9.67
CA GLN A 29 -6.56 14.60 10.77
C GLN A 29 -7.91 15.32 10.74
N GLN A 30 -8.36 15.77 9.56
CA GLN A 30 -9.63 16.51 9.43
C GLN A 30 -10.86 15.69 9.86
N VAL A 31 -10.80 14.36 9.69
CA VAL A 31 -11.87 13.45 10.10
C VAL A 31 -11.67 12.85 11.50
N GLY A 32 -10.65 13.30 12.24
CA GLY A 32 -10.42 12.90 13.63
C GLY A 32 -9.69 11.56 13.85
N ILE A 33 -9.07 10.98 12.81
CA ILE A 33 -8.27 9.75 12.93
C ILE A 33 -6.82 10.13 13.27
N THR A 34 -6.58 10.52 14.51
CA THR A 34 -5.29 11.10 14.96
C THR A 34 -4.45 10.16 15.81
N PHE A 35 -4.96 8.99 16.16
CA PHE A 35 -4.37 8.10 17.15
C PHE A 35 -3.82 6.80 16.54
N GLY A 36 -2.79 6.25 17.17
CA GLY A 36 -2.19 4.96 16.80
C GLY A 36 -2.82 3.76 17.49
N LEU A 37 -2.34 2.55 17.17
CA LEU A 37 -2.87 1.30 17.75
C LEU A 37 -2.76 1.27 19.28
N LYS A 38 -1.70 1.85 19.85
CA LYS A 38 -1.51 1.93 21.30
C LYS A 38 -2.67 2.62 22.01
N GLU A 39 -3.16 3.73 21.46
CA GLU A 39 -4.27 4.50 22.03
C GLU A 39 -5.62 3.78 21.88
N MET A 40 -5.71 2.80 20.96
CA MET A 40 -6.85 1.89 20.84
C MET A 40 -6.79 0.69 21.80
N GLY A 41 -5.76 0.59 22.64
CA GLY A 41 -5.61 -0.48 23.62
C GLY A 41 -4.87 -1.73 23.13
N VAL A 42 -4.32 -1.70 21.91
CA VAL A 42 -3.44 -2.77 21.40
C VAL A 42 -2.17 -2.82 22.25
N GLN A 43 -1.71 -4.02 22.58
CA GLN A 43 -0.44 -4.23 23.27
C GLN A 43 0.68 -4.49 22.26
N LEU A 44 1.93 -4.15 22.61
CA LEU A 44 3.06 -4.32 21.70
C LEU A 44 3.28 -5.81 21.37
N GLU A 45 2.93 -6.68 22.30
CA GLU A 45 3.02 -8.14 22.22
C GLU A 45 2.03 -8.74 21.20
N ASP A 46 0.99 -8.00 20.80
CA ASP A 46 -0.01 -8.45 19.82
C ASP A 46 0.48 -8.35 18.38
N LEU A 47 1.45 -7.47 18.11
CA LEU A 47 1.91 -7.12 16.75
C LEU A 47 2.46 -8.32 15.95
N PRO A 48 3.24 -9.25 16.53
CA PRO A 48 3.63 -10.46 15.83
C PRO A 48 2.43 -11.32 15.41
N GLY A 49 1.37 -11.35 16.23
CA GLY A 49 0.11 -12.03 15.90
C GLY A 49 -0.61 -11.39 14.73
N PHE A 50 -0.77 -10.06 14.75
CA PHE A 50 -1.39 -9.31 13.65
C PHE A 50 -0.64 -9.48 12.34
N SER A 51 0.69 -9.49 12.40
CA SER A 51 1.54 -9.66 11.22
C SER A 51 1.35 -11.04 10.59
N ARG A 52 1.27 -12.10 11.40
CA ARG A 52 1.00 -13.46 10.92
C ARG A 52 -0.38 -13.58 10.28
N THR A 53 -1.40 -13.03 10.92
CA THR A 53 -2.77 -13.02 10.38
C THR A 53 -2.83 -12.26 9.06
N ALA A 54 -2.26 -11.05 8.99
CA ALA A 54 -2.20 -10.27 7.77
C ALA A 54 -1.39 -10.96 6.65
N GLY A 55 -0.33 -11.70 7.00
CA GLY A 55 0.45 -12.49 6.06
C GLY A 55 -0.30 -13.65 5.40
N MET A 56 -1.40 -14.12 6.02
CA MET A 56 -2.26 -15.17 5.48
C MET A 56 -3.52 -14.62 4.80
N ASP A 57 -3.72 -13.31 4.82
CA ASP A 57 -4.90 -12.69 4.23
C ASP A 57 -4.85 -12.77 2.69
N PRO A 58 -5.89 -13.33 2.03
CA PRO A 58 -5.90 -13.46 0.57
C PRO A 58 -5.76 -12.13 -0.19
N CYS A 59 -6.17 -11.00 0.41
CA CYS A 59 -6.01 -9.69 -0.23
C CYS A 59 -4.53 -9.37 -0.46
N LEU A 60 -3.61 -9.89 0.37
CA LEU A 60 -2.17 -9.67 0.24
C LEU A 60 -1.61 -10.22 -1.09
N ALA A 61 -2.25 -11.23 -1.69
CA ALA A 61 -1.84 -11.80 -2.98
C ALA A 61 -1.91 -10.78 -4.13
N THR A 62 -2.74 -9.74 -3.99
CA THR A 62 -2.91 -8.67 -4.98
C THR A 62 -2.17 -7.39 -4.63
N ASN A 63 -1.46 -7.35 -3.50
CA ASN A 63 -0.61 -6.21 -3.16
C ASN A 63 0.44 -6.07 -4.28
N PRO A 64 0.58 -4.89 -4.92
CA PRO A 64 1.53 -4.71 -6.03
C PRO A 64 2.99 -4.94 -5.60
N ARG A 65 3.21 -5.07 -4.30
CA ARG A 65 4.48 -5.34 -3.68
C ARG A 65 4.42 -6.59 -2.82
N LYS A 66 5.32 -7.53 -3.05
CA LYS A 66 5.48 -8.66 -2.13
C LYS A 66 6.00 -8.12 -0.79
N ALA A 67 5.32 -8.49 0.28
CA ALA A 67 5.70 -8.11 1.64
C ALA A 67 6.08 -9.37 2.42
N THR A 68 7.23 -9.31 3.09
CA THR A 68 7.65 -10.32 4.06
C THR A 68 6.95 -10.09 5.40
N LEU A 69 6.91 -11.12 6.24
CA LEU A 69 6.32 -11.02 7.58
C LEU A 69 6.97 -9.90 8.42
N ALA A 70 8.30 -9.74 8.30
CA ALA A 70 9.04 -8.70 9.01
C ALA A 70 8.65 -7.29 8.55
N GLU A 71 8.42 -7.09 7.25
CA GLU A 71 8.00 -5.80 6.69
C GLU A 71 6.55 -5.45 7.12
N ILE A 72 5.67 -6.46 7.18
CA ILE A 72 4.30 -6.30 7.71
C ILE A 72 4.36 -5.89 9.19
N GLU A 73 5.18 -6.56 9.99
CA GLU A 73 5.32 -6.22 11.42
C GLU A 73 5.90 -4.83 11.62
N ALA A 74 6.85 -4.42 10.78
CA ALA A 74 7.37 -3.07 10.74
C ALA A 74 6.24 -2.03 10.53
N ILE A 75 5.35 -2.26 9.58
CA ILE A 75 4.19 -1.39 9.32
C ILE A 75 3.29 -1.29 10.56
N PHE A 76 2.98 -2.42 11.21
CA PHE A 76 2.21 -2.42 12.46
C PHE A 76 2.92 -1.65 13.58
N ARG A 77 4.24 -1.78 13.71
CA ARG A 77 5.04 -1.00 14.68
C ARG A 77 4.99 0.50 14.40
N GLY A 78 5.02 0.91 13.13
CA GLY A 78 4.83 2.31 12.73
C GLY A 78 3.44 2.82 13.13
N ALA A 79 2.40 2.07 12.82
CA ALA A 79 1.02 2.41 13.20
C ALA A 79 0.79 2.41 14.73
N TYR A 80 1.52 1.57 15.47
CA TYR A 80 1.46 1.50 16.93
C TYR A 80 1.95 2.79 17.60
N GLN A 81 2.99 3.41 17.03
CA GLN A 81 3.66 4.59 17.60
C GLN A 81 3.13 5.92 17.04
N MET A 82 2.06 5.89 16.24
CA MET A 82 1.50 7.11 15.65
C MET A 82 0.97 8.03 16.75
N THR A 83 1.38 9.30 16.71
CA THR A 83 0.99 10.33 17.68
C THR A 83 -0.15 11.20 17.14
N ALA A 84 -0.78 12.01 17.99
CA ALA A 84 -1.88 12.93 17.67
C ALA A 84 -1.66 13.87 16.46
N LYS A 85 -0.41 14.11 16.03
CA LYS A 85 -0.09 14.82 14.78
C LYS A 85 -0.15 13.94 13.53
N GLY A 86 -0.47 12.65 13.67
CA GLY A 86 -0.53 11.71 12.56
C GLY A 86 0.85 11.33 11.98
N GLU A 87 1.94 11.67 12.65
CA GLU A 87 3.29 11.40 12.19
C GLU A 87 3.94 10.31 13.05
N VAL A 88 4.64 9.39 12.39
CA VAL A 88 5.63 8.50 13.02
C VAL A 88 6.96 9.26 13.02
N PRO A 89 7.66 9.41 14.17
CA PRO A 89 8.98 10.02 14.19
C PRO A 89 9.90 9.34 13.18
N ARG A 90 10.57 10.09 12.28
CA ARG A 90 11.36 9.52 11.17
C ARG A 90 12.39 8.49 11.63
N GLU A 91 12.99 8.72 12.79
CA GLU A 91 13.97 7.83 13.43
C GLU A 91 13.40 6.45 13.82
N LYS A 92 12.08 6.35 13.96
CA LYS A 92 11.36 5.13 14.36
C LYS A 92 10.55 4.54 13.22
N MET A 93 10.56 5.17 12.05
CA MET A 93 9.94 4.61 10.87
C MET A 93 10.72 3.36 10.48
N PRO A 94 10.07 2.19 10.32
CA PRO A 94 10.75 1.04 9.74
C PRO A 94 11.30 1.42 8.35
N PRO A 95 12.42 0.82 7.92
CA PRO A 95 12.88 1.02 6.56
C PRO A 95 11.73 0.72 5.62
N ALA A 96 11.50 1.63 4.67
CA ALA A 96 10.58 1.36 3.58
C ALA A 96 10.97 0.00 3.03
N PRO A 97 10.01 -0.90 2.82
CA PRO A 97 10.37 -2.23 2.37
C PRO A 97 11.13 -2.03 1.01
N SER A 98 12.05 -2.89 0.61
CA SER A 98 12.88 -2.64 -0.59
C SER A 98 12.07 -2.54 -1.90
N GLU A 99 12.29 -1.49 -2.68
CA GLU A 99 11.68 -1.33 -4.00
C GLU A 99 11.89 -2.62 -4.82
N PRO A 100 10.83 -3.20 -5.43
CA PRO A 100 11.05 -4.29 -6.37
C PRO A 100 11.89 -3.78 -7.53
N PRO A 101 12.79 -4.59 -8.10
CA PRO A 101 13.48 -4.21 -9.33
C PRO A 101 12.43 -3.85 -10.38
N ALA A 102 12.68 -2.79 -11.14
CA ALA A 102 11.85 -2.39 -12.27
C ALA A 102 11.50 -3.65 -13.11
N PRO A 103 10.25 -3.79 -13.58
CA PRO A 103 9.87 -4.96 -14.37
C PRO A 103 10.82 -5.05 -15.56
N SER A 104 11.60 -6.13 -15.60
CA SER A 104 12.45 -6.42 -16.74
C SER A 104 11.55 -6.53 -17.97
N GLU A 105 11.87 -5.72 -18.99
CA GLU A 105 11.20 -5.76 -20.29
C GLU A 105 11.18 -7.22 -20.78
N LYS A 106 10.01 -7.86 -20.77
CA LYS A 106 9.83 -9.13 -21.46
C LYS A 106 9.97 -8.85 -22.94
N LYS A 107 11.17 -9.10 -23.48
CA LYS A 107 11.44 -9.17 -24.92
C LYS A 107 10.33 -10.00 -25.57
N GLY A 108 9.63 -9.40 -26.53
CA GLY A 108 8.41 -9.92 -27.13
C GLY A 108 8.56 -11.38 -27.57
N GLN A 109 7.80 -12.26 -26.92
CA GLN A 109 7.51 -13.58 -27.47
C GLN A 109 6.39 -13.38 -28.48
N THR A 110 6.71 -13.54 -29.76
CA THR A 110 5.77 -13.54 -30.87
C THR A 110 4.67 -14.57 -30.61
N ARG A 111 3.40 -14.11 -30.56
CA ARG A 111 2.24 -15.01 -30.50
C ARG A 111 2.03 -15.62 -31.90
N SER A 112 2.08 -16.94 -31.97
CA SER A 112 1.62 -17.71 -33.14
C SER A 112 0.11 -17.49 -33.34
N PRO A 113 -0.39 -17.26 -34.55
CA PRO A 113 -1.76 -16.81 -34.76
C PRO A 113 -2.71 -17.98 -35.03
N ASP A 114 -2.82 -18.96 -34.14
CA ASP A 114 -3.77 -20.07 -34.36
C ASP A 114 -4.36 -20.59 -33.03
N ASN A 115 -5.38 -19.90 -32.53
CA ASN A 115 -6.45 -20.56 -31.76
C ASN A 115 -7.70 -19.67 -31.72
N LEU A 116 -8.54 -19.84 -32.74
CA LEU A 116 -9.96 -19.50 -32.71
C LEU A 116 -10.64 -20.43 -31.69
N GLY A 117 -11.06 -19.88 -30.55
CA GLY A 117 -11.77 -20.62 -29.52
C GLY A 117 -12.79 -19.74 -28.78
N HIS A 118 -14.00 -19.71 -29.33
CA HIS A 118 -15.28 -19.37 -28.69
C HIS A 118 -15.42 -18.03 -27.93
N ARG A 119 -15.94 -17.02 -28.65
CA ARG A 119 -16.62 -15.87 -28.03
C ARG A 119 -18.00 -16.32 -27.55
N ILE A 120 -18.20 -16.44 -26.25
CA ILE A 120 -19.53 -16.58 -25.64
C ILE A 120 -20.21 -15.21 -25.74
N VAL A 121 -21.30 -15.15 -26.50
CA VAL A 121 -22.19 -13.99 -26.58
C VAL A 121 -23.34 -14.25 -25.59
N ILE A 122 -23.48 -13.39 -24.57
CA ILE A 122 -24.62 -13.43 -23.65
C ILE A 122 -25.70 -12.50 -24.22
N PRO A 123 -26.90 -12.99 -24.60
CA PRO A 123 -28.00 -12.13 -24.98
C PRO A 123 -28.64 -11.52 -23.71
N LEU A 124 -28.79 -10.20 -23.70
CA LEU A 124 -29.66 -9.51 -22.75
C LEU A 124 -31.10 -9.70 -23.24
N GLY A 125 -31.88 -10.46 -22.49
CA GLY A 125 -33.34 -10.49 -22.54
C GLY A 125 -33.91 -9.71 -21.35
#